data_AF-A0A8B7U439-F1
#
_entry.id   AF-A0A8B7U439-F1
#
_cell.length_a   1.000
_cell.length_b   1.000
_cell.length_c   1.000
_cell.angle_alpha   90.00
_cell.angle_beta   90.00
_cell.angle_gamma   90.00
#
_symmetry.space_group_name_H-M   'P 1'
#
loop_
_entity.id
_entity.type
_entity.pdbx_description
1 polymer ?
#
loop_
_entity_poly.entity_id
_entity_poly.type
_entity_poly.pdbx_seq_one_letter_code
_entity_poly.pdbx_strand_id
1 'polypeptide(L)'
;MGLPIHLVVAVNHNDIIHRTVQSGDFSLSEAVKPTLASAMDIQVPYNMERIFWLLSGSNSQETKALMEQFERTQSLHLPKELHSKLSEAVTSESVSDDAITRTMARCWDENKYLLCPHSAVAVSYHYQQTDKQQP
;
A
#
# COMPACT_ATOMS: atom_id res chain seq x y z
N MET A 1 -2.21 11.16 18.97
CA MET A 1 -2.91 12.31 18.36
C MET A 1 -4.43 12.14 18.29
N GLY A 2 -5.00 10.93 18.39
CA GLY A 2 -6.42 10.73 18.77
C GLY A 2 -7.47 11.02 17.70
N LEU A 3 -7.07 11.30 16.45
CA LEU A 3 -8.02 11.54 15.36
C LEU A 3 -8.65 10.21 14.90
N PRO A 4 -10.00 10.08 14.89
CA PRO A 4 -10.66 8.87 14.44
C PRO A 4 -10.65 8.79 12.91
N ILE A 5 -9.68 8.06 12.35
CA ILE A 5 -9.50 7.90 10.90
C ILE A 5 -9.42 6.44 10.51
N HIS A 6 -9.81 6.17 9.27
CA HIS A 6 -9.51 4.92 8.58
C HIS A 6 -8.41 5.19 7.55
N LEU A 7 -7.39 4.33 7.54
CA LEU A 7 -6.24 4.45 6.64
C LEU A 7 -6.29 3.35 5.59
N VAL A 8 -6.12 3.75 4.34
CA VAL A 8 -6.09 2.86 3.18
C VAL A 8 -4.79 3.09 2.42
N VAL A 9 -4.08 2.01 2.13
CA VAL A 9 -2.87 2.04 1.29
C VAL A 9 -3.22 1.56 -0.11
N ALA A 10 -3.30 2.49 -1.06
CA ALA A 10 -3.45 2.17 -2.48
C ALA A 10 -2.09 2.23 -3.18
N VAL A 11 -1.69 1.14 -3.81
CA VAL A 11 -0.45 1.02 -4.60
C VAL A 11 -0.78 0.64 -6.04
N ASN A 12 0.17 0.84 -6.95
CA ASN A 12 0.06 0.31 -8.31
C ASN A 12 0.53 -1.16 -8.34
N HIS A 13 0.97 -1.66 -9.51
CA HIS A 13 1.52 -3.01 -9.65
C HIS A 13 2.80 -3.29 -8.83
N ASN A 14 3.48 -2.25 -8.34
CA ASN A 14 4.61 -2.36 -7.43
C ASN A 14 4.05 -2.46 -6.00
N ASP A 15 3.65 -3.68 -5.64
CA ASP A 15 2.64 -3.95 -4.62
C ASP A 15 3.18 -4.43 -3.28
N ILE A 16 4.48 -4.23 -3.01
CA ILE A 16 5.14 -4.74 -1.80
C ILE A 16 4.38 -4.39 -0.51
N ILE A 17 3.85 -3.17 -0.41
CA ILE A 17 3.08 -2.76 0.78
C ILE A 17 1.74 -3.49 0.84
N HIS A 18 1.07 -3.71 -0.30
CA HIS A 18 -0.18 -4.47 -0.34
C HIS A 18 0.05 -5.92 0.11
N ARG A 19 1.06 -6.61 -0.42
CA ARG A 19 1.44 -7.97 0.01
C ARG A 19 1.83 -8.04 1.49
N THR A 20 2.51 -7.01 1.99
CA THR A 20 2.89 -6.92 3.41
C THR A 20 1.67 -6.82 4.31
N VAL A 21 0.67 -6.00 3.93
CA VAL A 21 -0.58 -5.88 4.68
C VAL A 21 -1.42 -7.16 4.57
N GLN A 22 -1.55 -7.73 3.37
CA GLN A 22 -2.43 -8.90 3.15
C GLN A 22 -1.88 -10.19 3.78
N SER A 23 -0.58 -10.43 3.66
CA SER A 23 0.00 -11.73 4.02
C SER A 23 1.32 -11.63 4.79
N GLY A 24 1.76 -10.45 5.20
CA GLY A 24 3.03 -10.27 5.91
C GLY A 24 4.27 -10.43 5.02
N ASP A 25 4.10 -10.50 3.70
CA ASP A 25 5.20 -10.65 2.74
C ASP A 25 5.79 -9.29 2.34
N PHE A 26 6.92 -8.94 2.96
CA PHE A 26 7.72 -7.74 2.68
C PHE A 26 8.98 -8.14 1.90
N SER A 27 8.79 -8.51 0.64
CA SER A 27 9.87 -8.93 -0.27
C SER A 27 9.91 -8.10 -1.55
N LEU A 28 11.11 -7.88 -2.08
CA LEU A 28 11.27 -7.26 -3.39
C LEU A 28 10.72 -8.17 -4.49
N SER A 29 10.10 -7.54 -5.48
CA SER A 29 9.84 -8.21 -6.76
C SER A 29 11.13 -8.31 -7.57
N GLU A 30 11.16 -9.19 -8.57
CA GLU A 30 12.32 -9.36 -9.46
C GLU A 30 12.70 -8.05 -10.18
N ALA A 31 11.70 -7.27 -10.59
CA ALA A 31 11.89 -5.99 -11.26
C ALA A 31 10.80 -4.99 -10.88
N VAL A 32 11.14 -3.70 -10.96
CA VAL A 32 10.16 -2.61 -10.93
C VAL A 32 9.36 -2.67 -12.23
N LYS A 33 8.04 -2.65 -12.12
CA LYS A 33 7.14 -2.60 -13.28
C LYS A 33 6.82 -1.14 -13.57
N PRO A 34 7.13 -0.61 -14.76
CA PRO A 34 6.68 0.72 -15.15
C PRO A 34 5.15 0.78 -15.16
N THR A 35 4.59 1.83 -14.56
CA THR A 35 3.13 2.06 -14.55
C THR A 35 2.79 3.50 -14.96
N LEU A 36 1.49 3.77 -15.15
CA LEU A 36 1.01 5.14 -15.38
C LEU A 36 1.23 6.06 -14.17
N ALA A 37 1.29 5.48 -12.96
CA ALA A 37 1.55 6.19 -11.72
C ALA A 37 3.05 6.11 -11.34
N SER A 38 3.94 6.49 -12.25
CA SER A 38 5.39 6.23 -12.18
C SER A 38 6.10 6.64 -10.88
N ALA A 39 5.69 7.74 -10.23
CA ALA A 39 6.22 8.15 -8.92
C ALA A 39 5.96 7.14 -7.78
N MET A 40 5.06 6.18 -7.99
CA MET A 40 4.74 5.09 -7.06
C MET A 40 5.44 3.77 -7.44
N ASP A 41 6.23 3.73 -8.51
CA ASP A 41 6.98 2.55 -8.95
C ASP A 41 8.19 2.28 -8.04
N ILE A 42 7.89 1.91 -6.79
CA ILE A 42 8.84 1.78 -5.69
C ILE A 42 8.94 0.32 -5.27
N GLN A 43 10.17 -0.17 -5.13
CA GLN A 43 10.45 -1.49 -4.58
C GLN A 43 10.81 -1.45 -3.09
N VAL A 44 11.49 -0.40 -2.64
CA VAL A 44 11.95 -0.26 -1.24
C VAL A 44 11.21 0.90 -0.57
N PRO A 45 10.09 0.64 0.11
CA PRO A 45 9.34 1.69 0.81
C PRO A 45 9.98 2.00 2.16
N TYR A 46 11.07 2.78 2.16
CA TYR A 46 11.91 3.07 3.34
C TYR A 46 11.14 3.56 4.59
N ASN A 47 10.00 4.23 4.42
CA ASN A 47 9.18 4.66 5.56
C ASN A 47 8.45 3.52 6.28
N MET A 48 8.40 2.30 5.73
CA MET A 48 7.81 1.13 6.40
C MET A 48 8.55 0.75 7.68
N GLU A 49 9.86 1.02 7.76
CA GLU A 49 10.63 0.86 9.00
C GLU A 49 9.96 1.62 10.17
N ARG A 50 9.47 2.84 9.93
CA ARG A 50 8.81 3.65 10.97
C ARG A 50 7.48 3.04 11.40
N ILE A 51 6.76 2.40 10.48
CA ILE A 51 5.51 1.70 10.77
C ILE A 51 5.80 0.44 11.59
N PHE A 52 6.81 -0.35 11.23
CA PHE A 52 7.23 -1.52 12.01
C PHE A 52 7.68 -1.13 13.42
N TRP A 53 8.45 -0.06 13.55
CA TRP A 53 8.83 0.48 14.85
C TRP A 53 7.62 0.91 15.69
N LEU A 54 6.68 1.65 15.10
CA LEU A 54 5.49 2.10 15.81
C LEU A 54 4.63 0.91 16.28
N LEU A 55 4.39 -0.07 15.41
CA LEU A 55 3.52 -1.23 15.69
C LEU A 55 4.15 -2.28 16.61
N SER A 56 5.48 -2.37 16.62
CA SER A 56 6.22 -3.20 17.60
C SER A 56 6.24 -2.59 19.01
N GLY A 57 5.57 -1.46 19.23
CA GLY A 57 5.58 -0.77 20.52
C GLY A 57 6.89 -0.02 20.76
N SER A 58 7.44 0.59 19.70
CA SER A 58 8.70 1.32 19.71
C SER A 58 9.93 0.45 20.00
N ASN A 59 9.87 -0.84 19.63
CA ASN A 59 10.97 -1.78 19.85
C ASN A 59 12.06 -1.62 18.77
N SER A 60 13.07 -0.82 19.07
CA SER A 60 14.18 -0.57 18.15
C SER A 60 15.05 -1.80 17.88
N GLN A 61 15.14 -2.75 18.82
CA GLN A 61 15.94 -3.97 18.61
C GLN A 61 15.29 -4.89 17.60
N GLU A 62 13.97 -5.11 17.74
CA GLU A 62 13.19 -5.90 16.79
C GLU A 62 13.17 -5.25 15.41
N THR A 63 12.90 -3.93 15.35
CA THR A 63 12.90 -3.18 14.08
C THR A 63 14.24 -3.30 13.37
N LYS A 64 15.34 -3.10 14.10
CA LYS A 64 16.69 -3.25 13.56
C LYS A 64 16.94 -4.64 13.00
N ALA A 65 16.57 -5.69 13.75
CA ALA A 65 16.76 -7.07 13.29
C ALA A 65 15.98 -7.37 12.00
N LEU A 66 14.74 -6.89 11.90
CA LEU A 66 13.92 -7.03 10.69
C LEU A 66 14.57 -6.31 9.49
N MET A 67 15.08 -5.09 9.68
CA MET A 67 15.69 -4.31 8.60
C MET A 67 17.04 -4.88 8.18
N GLU A 68 17.89 -5.31 9.11
CA GLU A 68 19.16 -6.00 8.78
C GLU A 68 18.91 -7.32 8.03
N GLN A 69 17.84 -8.05 8.34
CA GLN A 69 17.44 -9.22 7.58
C GLN A 69 17.02 -8.84 6.16
N PHE A 70 16.16 -7.81 6.03
CA PHE A 70 15.67 -7.35 4.73
C PHE A 70 16.81 -6.82 3.85
N GLU A 71 17.73 -6.03 4.39
CA GLU A 71 18.91 -5.54 3.65
C GLU A 71 19.75 -6.69 3.10
N ARG A 72 19.94 -7.76 3.88
CA ARG A 72 20.74 -8.92 3.47
C ARG A 72 20.06 -9.81 2.45
N THR A 73 18.74 -9.97 2.54
CA THR A 73 18.01 -11.02 1.81
C THR A 73 17.00 -10.48 0.80
N GLN A 74 16.71 -9.18 0.84
CA GLN A 74 15.66 -8.50 0.06
C GLN A 74 14.26 -9.10 0.26
N SER A 75 14.08 -9.85 1.35
CA SER A 75 12.86 -10.59 1.66
C SER A 75 12.68 -10.72 3.16
N LEU A 76 11.47 -10.43 3.63
CA LEU A 76 11.11 -10.56 5.03
C LEU A 76 9.66 -11.03 5.11
N HIS A 77 9.41 -12.01 5.96
CA HIS A 77 8.06 -12.32 6.40
C HIS A 77 7.86 -11.74 7.80
N LEU A 78 6.83 -10.93 7.98
CA LEU A 78 6.60 -10.25 9.25
C LEU A 78 6.27 -11.26 10.37
N PRO A 79 6.77 -11.03 11.60
CA PRO A 79 6.27 -11.75 12.77
C PRO A 79 4.75 -11.64 12.87
N LYS A 80 4.09 -12.74 13.24
CA LYS A 80 2.61 -12.84 13.25
C LYS A 80 1.94 -11.71 14.04
N GLU A 81 2.48 -11.34 15.20
CA GLU A 81 1.94 -10.25 16.02
C GLU A 81 2.05 -8.88 15.33
N LEU A 82 3.19 -8.62 14.68
CA LEU A 82 3.40 -7.38 13.92
C LEU A 82 2.48 -7.30 12.70
N HIS A 83 2.32 -8.41 11.98
CA HIS A 83 1.42 -8.51 10.84
C HIS A 83 -0.06 -8.32 11.25
N SER A 84 -0.49 -8.90 12.38
CA SER A 84 -1.84 -8.70 12.91
C SER A 84 -2.11 -7.23 13.19
N LYS A 85 -1.19 -6.57 13.92
CA LYS A 85 -1.31 -5.13 14.22
C LYS A 85 -1.32 -4.26 12.97
N LEU A 86 -0.54 -4.61 11.95
CA LEU A 86 -0.53 -3.90 10.67
C LEU A 86 -1.87 -4.04 9.94
N SER A 87 -2.39 -5.27 9.87
CA SER A 87 -3.65 -5.58 9.19
C SER A 87 -4.87 -4.97 9.89
N GLU A 88 -4.80 -4.77 11.20
CA GLU A 88 -5.81 -4.06 11.98
C GLU A 88 -5.74 -2.54 11.79
N ALA A 89 -4.54 -2.00 11.58
CA ALA A 89 -4.30 -0.55 11.48
C ALA A 89 -4.66 0.04 10.11
N VAL A 90 -4.47 -0.72 9.03
CA VAL A 90 -4.65 -0.24 7.66
C VAL A 90 -5.30 -1.30 6.77
N THR A 91 -6.09 -0.86 5.80
CA THR A 91 -6.49 -1.69 4.66
C THR A 91 -5.63 -1.34 3.44
N SER A 92 -5.66 -2.17 2.40
CA SER A 92 -4.86 -1.93 1.21
C SER A 92 -5.48 -2.47 -0.08
N GLU A 93 -5.07 -1.89 -1.20
CA GLU A 93 -5.37 -2.36 -2.55
C GLU A 93 -4.19 -2.17 -3.49
N SER A 94 -4.11 -3.03 -4.52
CA SER A 94 -3.23 -2.82 -5.68
C SER A 94 -4.09 -2.53 -6.91
N VAL A 95 -3.71 -1.50 -7.67
CA VAL A 95 -4.48 -0.94 -8.78
C VAL A 95 -3.71 -1.09 -10.08
N SER A 96 -4.36 -1.65 -11.10
CA SER A 96 -3.79 -1.81 -12.44
C SER A 96 -3.90 -0.53 -13.28
N ASP A 97 -3.06 -0.38 -14.30
CA ASP A 97 -3.14 0.76 -15.22
C ASP A 97 -4.51 0.87 -15.93
N ASP A 98 -5.13 -0.26 -16.25
CA ASP A 98 -6.50 -0.27 -16.77
C ASP A 98 -7.51 0.26 -15.74
N ALA A 99 -7.33 -0.06 -14.46
CA ALA A 99 -8.18 0.48 -13.39
C ALA A 99 -7.92 1.97 -13.16
N ILE A 100 -6.67 2.43 -13.27
CA ILE A 100 -6.29 3.86 -13.20
C ILE A 100 -7.01 4.65 -14.31
N THR A 101 -6.88 4.21 -15.56
CA THR A 101 -7.50 4.89 -16.72
C THR A 101 -9.02 4.92 -16.62
N ARG A 102 -9.65 3.80 -16.23
CA ARG A 102 -11.11 3.75 -15.97
C ARG A 102 -11.52 4.69 -14.85
N THR A 103 -10.74 4.78 -13.77
CA THR A 103 -11.02 5.68 -12.65
C THR A 103 -10.94 7.15 -13.07
N MET A 104 -9.94 7.51 -13.87
CA MET A 104 -9.81 8.86 -14.44
C MET A 104 -11.02 9.20 -15.32
N ALA A 105 -11.40 8.30 -16.22
CA ALA A 105 -12.57 8.49 -17.10
C ALA A 105 -13.86 8.65 -16.29
N ARG A 106 -14.12 7.75 -15.33
CA ARG A 106 -15.29 7.82 -14.44
C ARG A 106 -15.35 9.14 -13.67
N CYS A 107 -14.23 9.58 -13.10
CA CYS A 107 -14.20 10.84 -12.35
C CYS A 107 -14.49 12.05 -13.24
N TRP A 108 -13.97 12.07 -14.47
CA TRP A 108 -14.31 13.11 -15.44
C TRP A 108 -15.80 13.06 -15.83
N ASP A 109 -16.35 11.88 -16.06
CA ASP A 109 -17.72 11.71 -16.49
C ASP A 109 -18.72 12.14 -15.42
N GLU A 110 -18.51 11.70 -14.17
CA GLU A 110 -19.40 11.98 -13.04
C GLU A 110 -19.19 13.37 -12.42
N ASN A 111 -17.95 13.87 -12.35
CA ASN A 111 -17.61 15.06 -11.56
C ASN A 111 -17.00 16.21 -12.38
N LYS A 112 -16.68 15.98 -13.66
CA LYS A 112 -15.92 16.93 -14.50
C LYS A 112 -14.59 17.35 -13.87
N TYR A 113 -13.99 16.45 -13.10
CA TYR A 113 -12.69 16.64 -12.46
C TYR A 113 -11.68 15.67 -13.06
N LEU A 114 -10.56 16.20 -13.57
CA LEU A 114 -9.50 15.40 -14.16
C LEU A 114 -8.46 15.03 -13.10
N LEU A 115 -8.40 13.74 -12.77
CA LEU A 115 -7.39 13.17 -11.88
C LEU A 115 -6.07 12.97 -12.63
N CYS A 116 -4.94 13.14 -11.95
CA CYS A 116 -3.69 12.54 -12.40
C CYS A 116 -3.70 11.02 -12.10
N PRO A 117 -2.82 10.22 -12.74
CA PRO A 117 -2.75 8.77 -12.51
C PRO A 117 -2.55 8.39 -11.04
N HIS A 118 -1.73 9.12 -10.29
CA HIS A 118 -1.47 8.83 -8.87
C HIS A 118 -2.70 9.05 -7.99
N SER A 119 -3.45 10.13 -8.22
CA SER A 119 -4.71 10.38 -7.52
C SER A 119 -5.76 9.34 -7.91
N ALA A 120 -5.77 8.89 -9.16
CA ALA A 120 -6.67 7.84 -9.62
C ALA A 120 -6.39 6.48 -8.97
N VAL A 121 -5.14 6.16 -8.62
CA VAL A 121 -4.84 4.98 -7.77
C VAL A 121 -5.58 5.06 -6.44
N ALA A 122 -5.58 6.22 -5.76
CA ALA A 122 -6.30 6.36 -4.49
C ALA A 122 -7.83 6.40 -4.65
N VAL A 123 -8.34 7.07 -5.69
CA VAL A 123 -9.79 7.20 -5.94
C VAL A 123 -10.39 5.86 -6.40
N SER A 124 -9.60 4.97 -7.01
CA SER A 124 -10.04 3.62 -7.38
C SER A 124 -10.69 2.90 -6.20
N TYR A 125 -10.06 2.95 -5.02
CA TYR A 125 -10.62 2.38 -3.79
C TYR A 125 -12.03 2.88 -3.50
N HIS A 126 -12.23 4.20 -3.56
CA HIS A 126 -13.53 4.80 -3.28
C HIS A 126 -14.61 4.28 -4.24
N TYR A 127 -14.33 4.25 -5.54
CA TYR A 127 -15.29 3.75 -6.52
C TYR A 127 -15.59 2.26 -6.33
N GLN A 128 -14.60 1.43 -6.02
CA GLN A 128 -14.82 0.01 -5.74
C GLN A 128 -15.71 -0.21 -4.51
N GLN A 129 -15.58 0.60 -3.45
CA GLN A 129 -16.45 0.49 -2.28
C GLN A 129 -17.88 0.90 -2.61
N THR A 130 -18.05 1.98 -3.38
CA THR A 130 -19.38 2.45 -3.81
C THR A 130 -20.08 1.40 -4.67
N ASP A 131 -19.37 0.75 -5.59
CA ASP A 131 -19.93 -0.28 -6.46
C ASP A 131 -20.35 -1.53 -5.66
N LYS A 132 -19.62 -1.92 -4.62
CA LYS A 132 -19.99 -3.02 -3.71
C LYS A 132 -21.23 -2.73 -2.86
N GLN A 133 -21.56 -1.45 -2.67
CA GLN A 133 -22.72 -1.01 -1.89
C GLN A 133 -23.98 -0.81 -2.75
N GLN A 134 -23.86 -0.89 -4.08
CA GLN A 134 -25.02 -0.89 -4.96
C GLN A 134 -25.72 -2.26 -4.90
N PRO A 135 -27.06 -2.28 -4.77
CA PRO A 135 -27.85 -3.49 -4.62
C PRO A 135 -27.86 -4.38 -5.87
#